data_AF-A0A7S3BUZ1-F1
#
_entry.id   AF-A0A7S3BUZ1-F1
#
_cell.length_a   1.000
_cell.length_b   1.000
_cell.length_c   1.000
_cell.angle_alpha   90.00
_cell.angle_beta   90.00
_cell.angle_gamma   90.00
#
_symmetry.space_group_name_H-M   'P 1'
#
loop_
_entity.id
_entity.type
_entity.pdbx_description
1 polymer ?
#
loop_
_entity_poly.entity_id
_entity_poly.type
_entity_poly.pdbx_seq_one_letter_code
_entity_poly.pdbx_strand_id
1 'polypeptide(L)'
;SMLTLISVPLTFHTMVASELRRHRDAGVWMLRNIDSCEALILTRDAALESSGNIRKGVARLIAEAKEEGALLALLEPADRPVDGASPLRLLLEGAPCWPLQASEPQVAELSALRLGLCIESAEGFGGSDGFGQAPGIAYAREPLATRCVVLATSLQETAAALGAGMRAVAIPCEEGGWIDEALEGVADACLDTIGEDNDMLALRVCDLSTPGAYWLNPPLPRDI
;
A
#
# COMPACT_ATOMS: atom_id res chain seq x y z
N SER A 1 -7.88 -61.91 -46.15
CA SER A 1 -7.79 -60.52 -45.66
C SER A 1 -8.69 -60.37 -44.44
N MET A 2 -8.10 -60.36 -43.25
CA MET A 2 -8.75 -60.05 -41.98
C MET A 2 -7.82 -59.09 -41.24
N LEU A 3 -8.34 -57.89 -40.96
CA LEU A 3 -7.67 -56.82 -40.21
C LEU A 3 -7.77 -57.14 -38.71
N THR A 4 -6.64 -57.39 -38.07
CA THR A 4 -6.54 -57.54 -36.62
C THR A 4 -6.24 -56.17 -36.00
N LEU A 5 -7.18 -55.63 -35.22
CA LEU A 5 -7.01 -54.42 -34.43
C LEU A 5 -6.07 -54.71 -33.24
N ILE A 6 -4.90 -54.08 -33.23
CA ILE A 6 -3.97 -54.10 -32.10
C ILE A 6 -4.41 -53.01 -31.11
N SER A 7 -4.71 -53.41 -29.88
CA SER A 7 -5.03 -52.50 -28.78
C SER A 7 -3.71 -52.02 -28.14
N VAL A 8 -3.44 -50.71 -28.19
CA VAL A 8 -2.27 -50.10 -27.54
C VAL A 8 -2.74 -49.40 -26.25
N PRO A 9 -2.16 -49.68 -25.09
CA PRO A 9 -2.50 -48.97 -23.85
C PRO A 9 -1.89 -47.55 -23.87
N LEU A 10 -2.73 -46.54 -23.65
CA LEU A 10 -2.30 -45.17 -23.37
C LEU A 10 -1.88 -45.07 -21.89
N THR A 11 -0.58 -45.25 -21.64
CA THR A 11 0.03 -44.85 -20.36
C THR A 11 0.21 -43.33 -20.35
N PHE A 12 -0.61 -42.63 -19.56
CA PHE A 12 -0.37 -41.22 -19.25
C PHE A 12 0.80 -41.12 -18.27
N HIS A 13 1.97 -40.73 -18.77
CA HIS A 13 3.04 -40.24 -17.90
C HIS A 13 2.64 -38.88 -17.35
N THR A 14 2.35 -38.83 -16.05
CA THR A 14 2.31 -37.60 -15.28
C THR A 14 3.74 -37.05 -15.20
N MET A 15 4.15 -36.22 -16.15
CA MET A 15 5.37 -35.44 -16.00
C MET A 15 5.09 -34.35 -14.97
N VAL A 16 5.73 -34.54 -13.82
CA VAL A 16 5.84 -33.60 -12.72
C VAL A 16 6.29 -32.25 -13.27
N ALA A 17 5.43 -31.24 -13.11
CA ALA A 17 5.65 -29.84 -13.43
C ALA A 17 6.73 -29.19 -12.53
N SER A 18 7.96 -29.70 -12.60
CA SER A 18 9.08 -29.27 -11.74
C SER A 18 10.15 -28.45 -12.47
N GLU A 19 10.02 -28.18 -13.77
CA GLU A 19 11.05 -27.45 -14.53
C GLU A 19 10.61 -26.10 -15.11
N LEU A 20 9.38 -25.63 -14.85
CA LEU A 20 8.91 -24.31 -15.30
C LEU A 20 9.17 -23.16 -14.29
N ARG A 21 9.92 -23.39 -13.21
CA ARG A 21 10.15 -22.41 -12.12
C ARG A 21 11.52 -21.75 -12.08
N ARG A 22 12.25 -21.72 -13.20
CA ARG A 22 13.53 -20.99 -13.28
C ARG A 22 13.65 -20.32 -14.63
N HIS A 23 12.95 -19.19 -14.79
CA HIS A 23 13.27 -18.09 -15.70
C HIS A 23 12.13 -17.06 -15.57
N ARG A 24 12.04 -16.38 -14.41
CA ARG A 24 11.59 -14.99 -14.43
C ARG A 24 12.84 -14.20 -14.74
N ASP A 25 13.11 -14.11 -16.04
CA ASP A 25 14.12 -13.21 -16.59
C ASP A 25 13.97 -11.84 -15.95
N ALA A 26 15.11 -11.23 -15.63
CA ALA A 26 15.22 -9.86 -15.17
C ALA A 26 14.30 -9.00 -16.02
N GLY A 27 13.15 -8.66 -15.44
CA GLY A 27 12.11 -7.95 -16.15
C GLY A 27 12.73 -6.65 -16.65
N VAL A 28 12.74 -6.47 -17.96
CA VAL A 28 12.80 -5.13 -18.53
C VAL A 28 11.61 -4.40 -17.92
N TRP A 29 11.85 -3.59 -16.89
CA TRP A 29 10.87 -2.65 -16.38
C TRP A 29 10.63 -1.66 -17.51
N MET A 30 9.64 -1.94 -18.35
CA MET A 30 9.03 -0.87 -19.14
C MET A 30 8.66 0.19 -18.12
N LEU A 31 9.30 1.36 -18.20
CA LEU A 31 8.85 2.62 -17.62
C LEU A 31 7.47 2.92 -18.22
N ARG A 32 6.47 2.18 -17.75
CA ARG A 32 5.11 2.67 -17.73
C ARG A 32 5.19 3.87 -16.80
N ASN A 33 4.53 4.95 -17.18
CA ASN A 33 4.38 6.14 -16.35
C ASN A 33 3.47 5.76 -15.17
N ILE A 34 3.97 4.87 -14.30
CA ILE A 34 3.30 4.36 -13.13
C ILE A 34 3.60 5.38 -12.05
N ASP A 35 2.56 6.08 -11.63
CA ASP A 35 2.60 6.95 -10.48
C ASP A 35 2.73 6.05 -9.24
N SER A 36 3.97 5.85 -8.77
CA SER A 36 4.26 5.02 -7.60
C SER A 36 3.61 5.59 -6.34
N CYS A 37 3.30 4.72 -5.38
CA CYS A 37 2.90 5.17 -4.05
C CYS A 37 4.06 5.96 -3.43
N GLU A 38 3.81 7.21 -3.07
CA GLU A 38 4.83 8.10 -2.50
C GLU A 38 4.81 8.09 -0.97
N ALA A 39 3.65 7.84 -0.37
CA ALA A 39 3.51 7.69 1.06
C ALA A 39 2.40 6.69 1.42
N LEU A 40 2.69 5.80 2.37
CA LEU A 40 1.73 4.94 3.04
C LEU A 40 1.55 5.44 4.48
N ILE A 41 0.35 5.92 4.78
CA ILE A 41 -0.04 6.45 6.08
C ILE A 41 -0.95 5.43 6.76
N LEU A 42 -0.57 5.00 7.96
CA LEU A 42 -1.31 4.02 8.73
C LEU A 42 -2.10 4.72 9.84
N THR A 43 -3.40 4.44 9.97
CA THR A 43 -4.08 4.69 11.25
C THR A 43 -3.69 3.59 12.24
N ARG A 44 -3.76 3.90 13.54
CA ARG A 44 -3.45 2.93 14.60
C ARG A 44 -4.24 1.64 14.43
N ASP A 45 -5.54 1.77 14.22
CA ASP A 45 -6.47 0.63 14.22
C ASP A 45 -6.41 -0.15 12.89
N ALA A 46 -5.89 0.47 11.82
CA ALA A 46 -5.48 -0.24 10.60
C ALA A 46 -4.18 -1.04 10.82
N ALA A 47 -3.24 -0.52 11.62
CA ALA A 47 -1.95 -1.15 11.86
C ALA A 47 -1.98 -2.25 12.94
N LEU A 48 -2.86 -2.11 13.95
CA LEU A 48 -2.94 -2.99 15.11
C LEU A 48 -4.33 -3.60 15.25
N GLU A 49 -4.36 -4.84 15.72
CA GLU A 49 -5.59 -5.45 16.24
C GLU A 49 -5.89 -4.95 17.65
N SER A 50 -7.12 -5.19 18.14
CA SER A 50 -7.51 -4.90 19.53
C SER A 50 -6.63 -5.62 20.57
N SER A 51 -5.98 -6.72 20.17
CA SER A 51 -5.00 -7.45 20.99
C SER A 51 -3.67 -6.71 21.16
N GLY A 52 -3.41 -5.66 20.38
CA GLY A 52 -2.13 -4.95 20.31
C GLY A 52 -1.13 -5.61 19.36
N ASN A 53 -1.47 -6.75 18.75
CA ASN A 53 -0.65 -7.36 17.70
C ASN A 53 -0.76 -6.55 16.40
N ILE A 54 0.31 -6.59 15.60
CA ILE A 54 0.28 -6.02 14.26
C ILE A 54 -0.74 -6.81 13.42
N ARG A 55 -1.66 -6.10 12.78
CA ARG A 55 -2.67 -6.72 11.91
C ARG A 55 -1.98 -7.50 10.80
N LYS A 56 -2.55 -8.66 10.45
CA LYS A 56 -2.07 -9.50 9.35
C LYS A 56 -1.78 -8.68 8.10
N GLY A 57 -0.68 -9.00 7.40
CA GLY A 57 -0.28 -8.33 6.15
C GLY A 57 0.33 -6.93 6.30
N VAL A 58 0.06 -6.19 7.39
CA VAL A 58 0.61 -4.83 7.59
C VAL A 58 2.13 -4.83 7.67
N ALA A 59 2.73 -5.76 8.43
CA ALA A 59 4.19 -5.83 8.56
C ALA A 59 4.88 -6.02 7.20
N ARG A 60 4.27 -6.84 6.33
CA ARG A 60 4.75 -7.03 4.96
C ARG A 60 4.59 -5.76 4.14
N LEU A 61 3.43 -5.12 4.19
CA LEU A 61 3.16 -3.89 3.43
C LEU A 61 4.14 -2.77 3.82
N ILE A 62 4.49 -2.67 5.11
CA ILE A 62 5.53 -1.75 5.61
C ILE A 62 6.89 -2.10 4.99
N ALA A 63 7.27 -3.39 4.94
CA ALA A 63 8.52 -3.82 4.35
C ALA A 63 8.59 -3.51 2.84
N GLU A 64 7.53 -3.83 2.10
CA GLU A 64 7.39 -3.49 0.68
C GLU A 64 7.48 -1.98 0.45
N ALA A 65 6.83 -1.16 1.30
CA ALA A 65 6.89 0.29 1.18
C ALA A 65 8.32 0.82 1.34
N LYS A 66 9.09 0.27 2.28
CA LYS A 66 10.51 0.60 2.45
C LYS A 66 11.34 0.18 1.23
N GLU A 67 11.10 -1.01 0.69
CA GLU A 67 11.80 -1.53 -0.49
C GLU A 67 11.51 -0.70 -1.75
N GLU A 68 10.27 -0.23 -1.92
CA GLU A 68 9.85 0.62 -3.04
C GLU A 68 10.18 2.12 -2.82
N GLY A 69 10.68 2.50 -1.64
CA GLY A 69 11.04 3.87 -1.31
C GLY A 69 9.84 4.78 -1.00
N ALA A 70 8.67 4.22 -0.71
CA ALA A 70 7.52 4.97 -0.24
C ALA A 70 7.76 5.43 1.21
N LEU A 71 7.39 6.69 1.49
CA LEU A 71 7.43 7.22 2.85
C LEU A 71 6.40 6.51 3.73
N LEU A 72 6.72 6.34 5.00
CA LEU A 72 5.84 5.75 5.99
C LEU A 72 5.45 6.79 7.03
N ALA A 73 4.22 6.72 7.53
CA ALA A 73 3.80 7.50 8.69
C ALA A 73 2.72 6.76 9.49
N LEU A 74 2.62 7.07 10.78
CA LEU A 74 1.60 6.55 11.68
C LEU A 74 0.79 7.72 12.27
N LEU A 75 -0.53 7.65 12.20
CA LEU A 75 -1.41 8.52 12.96
C LEU A 75 -1.62 7.92 14.35
N GLU A 76 -1.42 8.74 15.38
CA GLU A 76 -1.47 8.32 16.77
C GLU A 76 -2.62 9.04 17.50
N PRO A 77 -3.75 8.34 17.76
CA PRO A 77 -4.87 8.91 18.51
C PRO A 77 -4.47 9.36 19.92
N ALA A 78 -5.01 10.50 20.36
CA ALA A 78 -4.68 11.10 21.66
C ALA A 78 -5.04 10.21 22.86
N ASP A 79 -6.13 9.44 22.74
CA ASP A 79 -6.71 8.59 23.78
C ASP A 79 -6.07 7.20 23.84
N ARG A 80 -5.45 6.75 22.75
CA ARG A 80 -4.89 5.40 22.61
C ARG A 80 -3.54 5.39 21.87
N PRO A 81 -2.52 6.09 22.37
CA PRO A 81 -1.21 6.13 21.70
C PRO A 81 -0.57 4.74 21.59
N VAL A 82 0.30 4.56 20.60
CA VAL A 82 1.05 3.30 20.44
C VAL A 82 2.22 3.28 21.41
N ASP A 83 2.32 2.24 22.24
CA ASP A 83 3.45 2.06 23.16
C ASP A 83 4.79 2.15 22.42
N GLY A 84 5.77 2.85 23.00
CA GLY A 84 7.12 2.97 22.47
C GLY A 84 7.83 1.62 22.32
N ALA A 85 7.46 0.63 23.13
CA ALA A 85 7.98 -0.74 23.03
C ALA A 85 7.22 -1.62 22.03
N SER A 86 6.19 -1.11 21.36
CA SER A 86 5.40 -1.87 20.40
C SER A 86 6.26 -2.35 19.23
N PRO A 87 6.11 -3.62 18.78
CA PRO A 87 6.75 -4.11 17.55
C PRO A 87 6.45 -3.24 16.33
N LEU A 88 5.30 -2.56 16.30
CA LEU A 88 4.96 -1.62 15.23
C LEU A 88 5.93 -0.42 15.17
N ARG A 89 6.36 0.10 16.32
CA ARG A 89 7.34 1.22 16.38
C ARG A 89 8.68 0.81 15.78
N LEU A 90 9.11 -0.42 16.04
CA LEU A 90 10.34 -0.98 15.45
C LEU A 90 10.22 -1.13 13.94
N LEU A 91 9.07 -1.62 13.45
CA LEU A 91 8.82 -1.71 12.00
C LEU A 91 8.80 -0.34 11.32
N LEU A 92 8.34 0.69 12.04
CA LEU A 92 8.25 2.07 11.57
C LEU A 92 9.45 2.93 11.99
N GLU A 93 10.59 2.33 12.30
CA GLU A 93 11.79 3.11 12.65
C GLU A 93 12.11 4.15 11.57
N GLY A 94 12.26 5.41 12.00
CA GLY A 94 12.49 6.57 11.13
C GLY A 94 11.22 7.23 10.56
N ALA A 95 10.06 6.57 10.62
CA ALA A 95 8.79 7.13 10.17
C ALA A 95 8.18 8.06 11.24
N PRO A 96 7.64 9.23 10.86
CA PRO A 96 6.93 10.08 11.81
C PRO A 96 5.69 9.39 12.37
N CYS A 97 5.55 9.50 13.70
CA CYS A 97 4.32 9.17 14.40
C CYS A 97 3.64 10.49 14.77
N TRP A 98 2.55 10.80 14.08
CA TRP A 98 1.86 12.08 14.16
C TRP A 98 0.77 12.03 15.22
N PRO A 99 0.88 12.80 16.31
CA PRO A 99 -0.15 12.83 17.34
C PRO A 99 -1.40 13.55 16.81
N LEU A 100 -2.55 12.93 17.02
CA LEU A 100 -3.85 13.54 16.75
C LEU A 100 -4.33 14.34 17.96
N GLN A 101 -5.22 15.31 17.71
CA GLN A 101 -5.91 16.05 18.76
C GLN A 101 -7.10 15.29 19.35
N ALA A 102 -7.58 14.26 18.65
CA ALA A 102 -8.75 13.47 19.00
C ALA A 102 -8.49 11.97 18.78
N SER A 103 -9.55 11.18 18.92
CA SER A 103 -9.55 9.73 18.66
C SER A 103 -9.42 9.36 17.18
N GLU A 104 -9.75 10.30 16.29
CA GLU A 104 -9.77 10.11 14.84
C GLU A 104 -9.25 11.39 14.16
N PRO A 105 -8.62 11.27 12.98
CA PRO A 105 -7.98 12.40 12.32
C PRO A 105 -8.98 13.36 11.67
N GLN A 106 -8.58 14.62 11.56
CA GLN A 106 -9.22 15.62 10.71
C GLN A 106 -8.46 15.81 9.39
N VAL A 107 -9.15 16.35 8.38
CA VAL A 107 -8.55 16.71 7.07
C VAL A 107 -7.29 17.56 7.24
N ALA A 108 -7.32 18.51 8.16
CA ALA A 108 -6.20 19.41 8.43
C ALA A 108 -4.97 18.66 8.98
N GLU A 109 -5.17 17.65 9.82
CA GLU A 109 -4.09 16.87 10.42
C GLU A 109 -3.42 15.97 9.40
N LEU A 110 -4.19 15.30 8.53
CA LEU A 110 -3.65 14.52 7.41
C LEU A 110 -2.92 15.41 6.41
N SER A 111 -3.49 16.57 6.07
CA SER A 111 -2.84 17.55 5.19
C SER A 111 -1.52 18.05 5.78
N ALA A 112 -1.49 18.34 7.08
CA ALA A 112 -0.30 18.78 7.79
C ALA A 112 0.77 17.67 7.86
N LEU A 113 0.37 16.42 8.14
CA LEU A 113 1.28 15.27 8.10
C LEU A 113 1.93 15.15 6.72
N ARG A 114 1.14 15.14 5.64
CA ARG A 114 1.68 15.06 4.27
C ARG A 114 2.65 16.18 3.96
N LEU A 115 2.32 17.41 4.35
CA LEU A 115 3.21 18.57 4.17
C LEU A 115 4.48 18.50 5.03
N GLY A 116 4.45 17.76 6.13
CA GLY A 116 5.62 17.46 6.96
C GLY A 116 6.49 16.33 6.44
N LEU A 117 6.00 15.53 5.48
CA LEU A 117 6.77 14.49 4.81
C LEU A 117 7.65 15.08 3.71
N CYS A 118 8.80 14.45 3.49
CA CYS A 118 9.78 14.93 2.52
C CYS A 118 10.31 13.78 1.68
N ILE A 119 10.13 13.87 0.37
CA ILE A 119 10.81 13.05 -0.62
C ILE A 119 12.11 13.75 -0.96
N GLU A 120 13.21 13.14 -0.57
CA GLU A 120 14.53 13.55 -0.99
C GLU A 120 14.69 13.28 -2.49
N SER A 121 15.37 14.19 -3.20
CA SER A 121 15.71 13.90 -4.59
C SER A 121 16.77 12.82 -4.64
N ALA A 122 16.59 11.87 -5.56
CA ALA A 122 17.70 11.02 -5.96
C ALA A 122 18.85 11.93 -6.41
N GLU A 123 20.06 11.68 -5.89
CA GLU A 123 21.27 12.37 -6.34
C GLU A 123 21.28 12.37 -7.87
N GLY A 124 21.39 13.57 -8.45
CA GLY A 124 21.03 13.82 -9.85
C GLY A 124 21.63 12.81 -10.82
N PHE A 125 20.85 12.45 -11.84
CA PHE A 125 21.31 11.65 -12.97
C PHE A 125 22.46 12.36 -13.69
N GLY A 126 23.69 12.06 -13.27
CA GLY A 126 24.92 12.54 -13.89
C GLY A 126 25.22 11.74 -15.16
N GLY A 127 24.58 12.14 -16.26
CA GLY A 127 24.99 11.70 -17.60
C GLY A 127 26.37 12.28 -17.92
N SER A 128 27.33 11.42 -18.24
CA SER A 128 28.58 11.81 -18.87
C SER A 128 28.28 12.54 -20.18
N ASP A 129 29.13 13.50 -20.52
CA ASP A 129 29.21 14.15 -21.85
C ASP A 129 28.35 15.41 -22.06
N GLY A 130 28.65 16.46 -21.29
CA GLY A 130 28.89 17.81 -21.84
C GLY A 130 27.74 18.58 -22.52
N PHE A 131 26.51 18.07 -22.57
CA PHE A 131 25.35 18.79 -23.11
C PHE A 131 24.14 18.60 -22.20
N GLY A 132 23.73 19.68 -21.54
CA GLY A 132 22.46 19.74 -20.81
C GLY A 132 22.55 19.30 -19.34
N GLN A 133 23.39 19.95 -18.54
CA GLN A 133 23.06 20.08 -17.12
C GLN A 133 21.81 20.96 -17.01
N ALA A 134 20.62 20.36 -17.06
CA ALA A 134 19.53 20.92 -16.27
C ALA A 134 20.06 20.95 -14.83
N PRO A 135 19.96 22.08 -14.10
CA PRO A 135 20.48 22.16 -12.74
C PRO A 135 19.89 21.00 -11.94
N GLY A 136 20.75 20.02 -11.63
CA GLY A 136 20.42 18.77 -10.97
C GLY A 136 20.18 19.01 -9.49
N ILE A 137 19.06 19.66 -9.19
CA ILE A 137 18.47 19.74 -7.86
C ILE A 137 16.96 19.68 -8.09
N ALA A 138 16.40 18.47 -8.17
CA ALA A 138 15.01 18.34 -7.77
C ALA A 138 15.00 18.73 -6.29
N TYR A 139 14.39 19.87 -5.96
CA TYR A 139 14.30 20.29 -4.56
C TYR A 139 13.52 19.21 -3.80
N ALA A 140 13.96 18.94 -2.57
CA ALA A 140 13.20 18.09 -1.67
C ALA A 140 11.74 18.58 -1.67
N ARG A 141 10.79 17.68 -1.86
CA ARG A 141 9.39 18.04 -2.02
C ARG A 141 8.51 17.19 -1.13
N GLU A 142 7.35 17.71 -0.81
CA GLU A 142 6.26 16.92 -0.25
C GLU A 142 5.78 15.83 -1.23
N PRO A 143 5.28 14.70 -0.73
CA PRO A 143 4.59 13.71 -1.55
C PRO A 143 3.29 14.32 -2.12
N LEU A 144 2.96 13.96 -3.36
CA LEU A 144 1.72 14.37 -4.00
C LEU A 144 0.54 13.70 -3.28
N ALA A 145 -0.49 14.48 -2.95
CA ALA A 145 -1.64 13.96 -2.20
C ALA A 145 -2.27 12.75 -2.90
N THR A 146 -2.45 12.82 -4.22
CA THR A 146 -2.99 11.72 -5.04
C THR A 146 -2.13 10.45 -5.04
N ARG A 147 -0.86 10.53 -4.64
CA ARG A 147 0.06 9.38 -4.51
C ARG A 147 0.26 8.94 -3.06
N CYS A 148 -0.38 9.61 -2.11
CA CYS A 148 -0.48 9.19 -0.72
C CYS A 148 -1.67 8.23 -0.56
N VAL A 149 -1.48 7.17 0.22
CA VAL A 149 -2.53 6.22 0.59
C VAL A 149 -2.65 6.17 2.09
N VAL A 150 -3.88 6.31 2.59
CA VAL A 150 -4.23 6.13 4.00
C VAL A 150 -4.92 4.80 4.17
N LEU A 151 -4.43 3.95 5.08
CA LEU A 151 -5.17 2.79 5.55
C LEU A 151 -6.09 3.22 6.68
N ALA A 152 -7.39 3.05 6.47
CA ALA A 152 -8.45 3.51 7.36
C ALA A 152 -9.33 2.35 7.82
N THR A 153 -9.96 2.51 8.97
CA THR A 153 -10.87 1.55 9.59
C THR A 153 -12.24 2.14 9.93
N SER A 154 -12.37 3.47 9.88
CA SER A 154 -13.62 4.18 10.14
C SER A 154 -13.98 5.14 9.02
N LEU A 155 -15.26 5.52 8.97
CA LEU A 155 -15.77 6.50 8.01
C LEU A 155 -15.07 7.85 8.17
N GLN A 156 -14.79 8.27 9.40
CA GLN A 156 -14.12 9.53 9.69
C GLN A 156 -12.67 9.53 9.19
N GLU A 157 -11.91 8.45 9.41
CA GLU A 157 -10.55 8.28 8.87
C GLU A 157 -10.55 8.34 7.33
N THR A 158 -11.53 7.67 6.71
CA THR A 158 -11.70 7.64 5.25
C THR A 158 -12.05 9.03 4.71
N ALA A 159 -13.03 9.71 5.30
CA ALA A 159 -13.44 11.05 4.89
C ALA A 159 -12.32 12.07 5.06
N ALA A 160 -11.54 11.97 6.14
CA ALA A 160 -10.39 12.84 6.37
C ALA A 160 -9.31 12.66 5.29
N ALA A 161 -9.03 11.42 4.88
CA ALA A 161 -8.07 11.11 3.81
C ALA A 161 -8.52 11.68 2.46
N LEU A 162 -9.76 11.41 2.07
CA LEU A 162 -10.33 11.90 0.82
C LEU A 162 -10.40 13.44 0.80
N GLY A 163 -10.82 14.06 1.91
CA GLY A 163 -10.85 15.52 2.07
C GLY A 163 -9.46 16.16 1.99
N ALA A 164 -8.40 15.42 2.35
CA ALA A 164 -7.01 15.84 2.19
C ALA A 164 -6.45 15.59 0.77
N GLY A 165 -7.29 15.13 -0.17
CA GLY A 165 -6.91 14.80 -1.54
C GLY A 165 -6.06 13.54 -1.66
N MET A 166 -6.06 12.69 -0.62
CA MET A 166 -5.35 11.41 -0.59
C MET A 166 -6.28 10.26 -0.91
N ARG A 167 -5.69 9.11 -1.26
CA ARG A 167 -6.45 7.88 -1.46
C ARG A 167 -6.68 7.17 -0.15
N ALA A 168 -7.81 6.49 -0.03
CA ALA A 168 -8.19 5.74 1.16
C ALA A 168 -8.46 4.27 0.83
N VAL A 169 -7.77 3.38 1.54
CA VAL A 169 -8.06 1.95 1.56
C VAL A 169 -8.67 1.62 2.91
N ALA A 170 -9.95 1.28 2.91
CA ALA A 170 -10.67 0.86 4.09
C ALA A 170 -10.44 -0.62 4.38
N ILE A 171 -10.17 -0.93 5.65
CA ILE A 171 -10.10 -2.28 6.19
C ILE A 171 -11.01 -2.28 7.42
N PRO A 172 -12.31 -2.56 7.24
CA PRO A 172 -13.28 -2.46 8.32
C PRO A 172 -12.83 -3.26 9.53
N CYS A 173 -12.97 -2.68 10.72
CA CYS A 173 -12.89 -3.45 11.96
C CYS A 173 -14.24 -4.14 12.18
N GLU A 174 -14.23 -5.46 12.38
CA GLU A 174 -15.42 -6.14 12.90
C GLU A 174 -15.61 -5.74 14.36
N GLU A 175 -16.59 -4.88 14.63
CA GLU A 175 -16.99 -4.57 16.00
C GLU A 175 -18.38 -5.17 16.27
N GLY A 176 -18.47 -6.06 17.25
CA GLY A 176 -19.74 -6.69 17.63
C GLY A 176 -20.37 -7.58 16.54
N GLY A 177 -19.59 -8.05 15.57
CA GLY A 177 -20.05 -8.94 14.49
C GLY A 177 -20.71 -8.21 13.31
N TRP A 178 -20.59 -6.89 13.23
CA TRP A 178 -21.03 -6.08 12.10
C TRP A 178 -19.83 -5.43 11.43
N ILE A 179 -19.81 -5.49 10.10
CA ILE A 179 -18.87 -4.76 9.25
C ILE A 179 -19.51 -3.41 8.94
N ASP A 180 -18.77 -2.31 9.11
CA ASP A 180 -19.27 -0.98 8.76
C ASP A 180 -19.41 -0.84 7.24
N GLU A 181 -20.59 -1.18 6.73
CA GLU A 181 -20.96 -1.01 5.32
C GLU A 181 -20.85 0.45 4.85
N ALA A 182 -20.82 1.44 5.77
CA ALA A 182 -20.68 2.84 5.38
C ALA A 182 -19.31 3.16 4.76
N LEU A 183 -18.31 2.31 4.98
CA LEU A 183 -17.02 2.39 4.29
C LEU A 183 -17.13 1.99 2.81
N GLU A 184 -18.03 1.04 2.50
CA GLU A 184 -18.27 0.56 1.15
C GLU A 184 -19.00 1.65 0.33
N GLY A 185 -18.32 2.14 -0.72
CA GLY A 185 -18.81 3.24 -1.55
C GLY A 185 -18.21 4.61 -1.23
N VAL A 186 -17.57 4.76 -0.06
CA VAL A 186 -16.82 5.99 0.30
C VAL A 186 -15.34 5.82 -0.03
N ALA A 187 -14.69 4.78 0.50
CA ALA A 187 -13.28 4.52 0.27
C ALA A 187 -12.97 4.19 -1.21
N ASP A 188 -11.73 4.40 -1.64
CA ASP A 188 -11.30 4.05 -3.00
C ASP A 188 -11.24 2.52 -3.19
N ALA A 189 -10.88 1.80 -2.12
CA ALA A 189 -11.04 0.37 -1.99
C ALA A 189 -11.46 0.00 -0.57
N CYS A 190 -12.28 -1.03 -0.45
CA CYS A 190 -12.66 -1.63 0.82
C CYS A 190 -12.22 -3.10 0.79
N LEU A 191 -11.43 -3.52 1.76
CA LEU A 191 -10.85 -4.85 1.86
C LEU A 191 -11.28 -5.51 3.17
N ASP A 192 -11.72 -6.76 3.13
CA ASP A 192 -12.03 -7.51 4.34
C ASP A 192 -10.80 -7.69 5.23
N THR A 193 -9.61 -7.84 4.62
CA THR A 193 -8.34 -8.01 5.34
C THR A 193 -7.14 -7.69 4.45
N ILE A 194 -5.99 -7.41 5.07
CA ILE A 194 -4.70 -7.40 4.36
C ILE A 194 -4.11 -8.82 4.48
N GLY A 195 -4.23 -9.62 3.43
CA GLY A 195 -3.73 -10.99 3.43
C GLY A 195 -2.19 -11.08 3.46
N GLU A 196 -1.65 -12.22 3.92
CA GLU A 196 -0.23 -12.63 3.81
C GLU A 196 0.11 -13.16 2.40
N ASP A 197 1.38 -13.49 2.11
CA ASP A 197 1.84 -13.81 0.75
C ASP A 197 1.08 -14.93 0.02
N ASN A 198 0.51 -15.85 0.79
CA ASN A 198 -0.22 -17.00 0.25
C ASN A 198 -1.74 -16.76 0.17
N ASP A 199 -2.23 -15.62 0.66
CA ASP A 199 -3.64 -15.27 0.57
C ASP A 199 -3.94 -14.76 -0.84
N MET A 200 -5.05 -15.22 -1.44
CA MET A 200 -5.42 -14.87 -2.82
C MET A 200 -5.59 -13.37 -3.08
N LEU A 201 -5.70 -12.55 -2.03
CA LEU A 201 -5.96 -11.10 -2.08
C LEU A 201 -4.98 -10.32 -1.19
N ALA A 202 -3.71 -10.69 -1.22
CA ALA A 202 -2.65 -9.96 -0.53
C ALA A 202 -2.41 -8.59 -1.19
N LEU A 203 -2.93 -7.50 -0.59
CA LEU A 203 -2.64 -6.12 -1.01
C LEU A 203 -1.12 -5.87 -1.02
N ARG A 204 -0.61 -5.37 -2.14
CA ARG A 204 0.80 -4.98 -2.35
C ARG A 204 0.95 -3.48 -2.51
N VAL A 205 2.13 -2.94 -2.23
CA VAL A 205 2.43 -1.52 -2.50
C VAL A 205 2.35 -1.19 -3.99
N CYS A 206 2.75 -2.12 -4.87
CA CYS A 206 2.55 -1.95 -6.31
C CYS A 206 1.07 -1.84 -6.72
N ASP A 207 0.15 -2.45 -5.96
CA ASP A 207 -1.29 -2.34 -6.20
C ASP A 207 -1.85 -0.97 -5.79
N LEU A 208 -1.13 -0.27 -4.91
CA LEU A 208 -1.40 1.11 -4.52
C LEU A 208 -0.82 2.13 -5.50
N SER A 209 -0.04 1.72 -6.51
CA SER A 209 0.44 2.63 -7.55
C SER A 209 -0.64 2.89 -8.61
N THR A 210 -0.40 3.78 -9.56
CA THR A 210 -1.37 4.09 -10.64
C THR A 210 -0.74 3.79 -12.00
N PRO A 211 -1.36 2.99 -12.90
CA PRO A 211 -2.57 2.20 -12.72
C PRO A 211 -2.23 0.86 -12.04
N GLY A 212 -2.39 0.78 -10.73
CA GLY A 212 -2.25 -0.44 -9.94
C GLY A 212 -3.41 -1.40 -10.16
N ALA A 213 -3.38 -2.55 -9.50
CA ALA A 213 -4.41 -3.59 -9.62
C ALA A 213 -5.78 -3.13 -9.14
N TYR A 214 -5.81 -2.27 -8.12
CA TYR A 214 -7.01 -1.56 -7.69
C TYR A 214 -6.94 -0.17 -8.33
N TRP A 215 -7.82 0.08 -9.29
CA TRP A 215 -7.90 1.39 -9.91
C TRP A 215 -8.59 2.35 -8.94
N LEU A 216 -7.86 2.74 -7.89
CA LEU A 216 -8.24 3.81 -6.99
C LEU A 216 -8.20 5.08 -7.83
N ASN A 217 -9.37 5.55 -8.28
CA ASN A 217 -9.43 6.84 -8.97
C ASN A 217 -8.78 7.89 -8.06
N PRO A 218 -7.97 8.82 -8.60
CA PRO A 218 -7.55 9.96 -7.79
C PRO A 218 -8.81 10.59 -7.20
N PRO A 219 -8.81 10.91 -5.89
CA PRO A 219 -10.01 11.41 -5.22
C PRO A 219 -10.44 12.69 -5.93
N LEU A 220 -11.54 12.60 -6.69
CA LEU A 220 -12.23 13.80 -7.10
C LEU A 220 -12.84 14.40 -5.83
N PRO A 221 -12.85 15.73 -5.68
CA PRO A 221 -13.59 16.36 -4.60
C PRO A 221 -15.03 15.84 -4.65
N ARG A 222 -15.42 15.06 -3.64
CA ARG A 222 -16.81 14.67 -3.43
C ARG A 222 -17.38 15.70 -2.48
N ASP A 223 -18.55 16.24 -2.80
CA ASP A 223 -19.32 17.04 -1.85
C ASP A 223 -19.76 16.08 -0.74
N ILE A 224 -19.06 16.10 0.40
CA ILE A 224 -19.43 15.38 1.64
C ILE A 224 -20.26 16.32 2.51
#